data_AF-A0A7R9UIX6-F1
#
_entry.id   AF-A0A7R9UIX6-F1
#
_cell.length_a   1.000
_cell.length_b   1.000
_cell.length_c   1.000
_cell.angle_alpha   90.00
_cell.angle_beta   90.00
_cell.angle_gamma   90.00
#
_symmetry.space_group_name_H-M   'P 1'
#
loop_
_entity.id
_entity.type
_entity.pdbx_description
1 polymer ?
#
loop_
_entity_poly.entity_id
_entity_poly.type
_entity_poly.pdbx_seq_one_letter_code
_entity_poly.pdbx_strand_id
1 'polypeptide(L)'
;AQLPPALSAVLREMGAYEGAALSEVALAARNFLAMKQSKPPQEALAELRADLARLGPAALAQETGLQTNLLPALFLDADEATALRAHEAYQRRIYSAYDIKTLRSTAEGGVRTSEWSFESGDLTPSGQGYPDRYGLSAALPELAAFADCAPALDAVLARYAPPAETLGLD
;
A
#
# COMPACT_ATOMS: atom_id res chain seq x y z
N ALA A 1 10.84 23.27 -0.24
CA ALA A 1 11.32 24.66 -0.31
C ALA A 1 10.74 25.47 0.85
N GLN A 2 11.53 26.33 1.49
CA GLN A 2 11.07 27.14 2.62
C GLN A 2 10.20 28.30 2.10
N LEU A 3 8.99 28.47 2.65
CA LEU A 3 8.13 29.61 2.30
C LEU A 3 8.81 30.91 2.73
N PRO A 4 8.73 31.98 1.92
CA PRO A 4 9.10 33.32 2.37
C PRO A 4 8.42 33.64 3.70
N PRO A 5 9.12 34.20 4.70
CA PRO A 5 8.55 34.47 6.02
C PRO A 5 7.27 35.31 5.97
N ALA A 6 7.22 36.30 5.08
CA ALA A 6 6.04 37.15 4.86
C ALA A 6 4.82 36.36 4.40
N LEU A 7 4.99 35.46 3.42
CA LEU A 7 3.91 34.60 2.93
C LEU A 7 3.43 33.62 4.00
N SER A 8 4.35 33.06 4.80
CA SER A 8 3.98 32.18 5.90
C SER A 8 3.21 32.90 7.01
N ALA A 9 3.48 34.18 7.27
CA ALA A 9 2.74 34.97 8.25
C ALA A 9 1.29 35.23 7.76
N VAL A 10 1.14 35.68 6.51
CA VAL A 10 -0.17 35.92 5.89
C VAL A 10 -1.04 34.66 5.88
N LEU A 11 -0.49 33.52 5.50
CA LEU A 11 -1.25 32.26 5.49
C LEU A 11 -1.69 31.81 6.88
N ARG A 12 -0.89 32.08 7.93
CA ARG A 12 -1.28 31.78 9.32
C ARG A 12 -2.41 32.68 9.78
N GLU A 13 -2.35 33.96 9.42
CA GLU A 13 -3.38 34.94 9.73
C GLU A 13 -4.70 34.57 9.02
N MET A 14 -4.66 34.31 7.72
CA MET A 14 -5.83 33.87 6.94
C MET A 14 -6.41 32.56 7.51
N GLY A 15 -5.54 31.62 7.90
CA GLY A 15 -5.95 30.38 8.54
C GLY A 15 -6.65 30.58 9.89
N ALA A 16 -6.51 31.73 10.53
CA ALA A 16 -7.18 32.05 11.80
C ALA A 16 -8.52 32.79 11.63
N TYR A 17 -8.95 33.10 10.39
CA TYR A 17 -10.22 33.78 10.18
C TYR A 17 -11.41 32.96 10.68
N GLU A 18 -12.34 33.65 11.34
CA GLU A 18 -13.57 33.08 11.90
C GLU A 18 -14.80 33.59 11.11
N GLY A 19 -15.88 32.82 11.17
CA GLY A 19 -17.15 33.17 10.53
C GLY A 19 -17.37 32.52 9.16
N ALA A 20 -18.64 32.24 8.84
CA ALA A 20 -19.03 31.49 7.64
C ALA A 20 -18.63 32.16 6.32
N ALA A 21 -18.50 33.48 6.29
CA ALA A 21 -18.11 34.20 5.08
C ALA A 21 -16.64 33.97 4.66
N LEU A 22 -15.77 33.60 5.60
CA LEU A 22 -14.33 33.46 5.39
C LEU A 22 -13.81 32.03 5.62
N SER A 23 -14.68 31.08 5.92
CA SER A 23 -14.31 29.70 6.28
C SER A 23 -13.54 28.97 5.18
N GLU A 24 -13.93 29.16 3.92
CA GLU A 24 -13.27 28.54 2.75
C GLU A 24 -11.83 29.07 2.59
N VAL A 25 -11.65 30.38 2.77
CA VAL A 25 -10.33 31.03 2.68
C VAL A 25 -9.43 30.57 3.84
N ALA A 26 -9.98 30.49 5.05
CA ALA A 26 -9.27 29.97 6.21
C ALA A 26 -8.86 28.50 6.01
N LEU A 27 -9.76 27.68 5.46
CA LEU A 27 -9.49 26.28 5.16
C LEU A 27 -8.40 26.13 4.10
N ALA A 28 -8.48 26.89 3.00
CA ALA A 28 -7.46 26.86 1.95
C ALA A 28 -6.07 27.26 2.48
N ALA A 29 -6.00 28.29 3.33
CA ALA A 29 -4.74 28.72 3.94
C ALA A 29 -4.15 27.66 4.89
N ARG A 30 -4.99 27.02 5.71
CA ARG A 30 -4.59 25.88 6.56
C ARG A 30 -4.10 24.70 5.73
N ASN A 31 -4.81 24.34 4.67
CA ASN A 31 -4.44 23.25 3.78
C ASN A 31 -3.10 23.51 3.10
N PHE A 32 -2.85 24.74 2.63
CA PHE A 32 -1.57 25.10 2.03
C PHE A 32 -0.42 24.99 3.04
N LEU A 33 -0.62 25.48 4.27
CA LEU A 33 0.39 25.34 5.34
C LEU A 33 0.67 23.86 5.66
N ALA A 34 -0.36 23.01 5.70
CA ALA A 34 -0.23 21.58 5.91
C ALA A 34 0.51 20.89 4.73
N MET A 35 0.17 21.23 3.49
CA MET A 35 0.86 20.70 2.31
C MET A 35 2.33 21.09 2.29
N LYS A 36 2.69 22.29 2.75
CA LYS A 36 4.08 22.72 2.89
C LYS A 36 4.85 22.00 4.00
N GLN A 37 4.14 21.51 5.03
CA GLN A 37 4.75 20.66 6.05
C GLN A 37 4.99 19.23 5.55
N SER A 38 4.37 18.84 4.43
CA SER A 38 4.65 17.55 3.81
C SER A 38 6.07 17.54 3.23
N LYS A 39 6.79 16.45 3.47
CA LYS A 39 8.14 16.26 2.92
C LYS A 39 8.05 16.13 1.40
N PRO A 40 9.06 16.60 0.65
CA PRO A 40 9.17 16.30 -0.77
C PRO A 40 9.03 14.79 -1.02
N PRO A 41 8.33 14.35 -2.08
CA PRO A 41 8.07 12.93 -2.30
C PRO A 41 9.32 12.06 -2.30
N GLN A 42 10.44 12.56 -2.84
CA GLN A 42 11.70 11.83 -2.90
C GLN A 42 12.32 11.62 -1.51
N GLU A 43 12.25 12.62 -0.63
CA GLU A 43 12.71 12.51 0.77
C GLU A 43 11.83 11.53 1.54
N ALA A 44 10.50 11.63 1.37
CA ALA A 44 9.56 10.70 1.99
C ALA A 44 9.78 9.25 1.54
N LEU A 45 10.07 9.01 0.26
CA LEU A 45 10.40 7.68 -0.26
C LEU A 45 11.75 7.17 0.25
N ALA A 46 12.76 8.04 0.39
CA ALA A 46 14.05 7.66 0.95
C ALA A 46 13.92 7.24 2.42
N GLU A 47 13.15 7.99 3.21
CA GLU A 47 12.84 7.63 4.59
C GLU A 47 12.05 6.33 4.67
N LEU A 48 11.04 6.15 3.81
CA LEU A 48 10.25 4.92 3.78
C LEU A 48 11.11 3.70 3.45
N ARG A 49 12.08 3.81 2.55
CA ARG A 49 13.07 2.74 2.28
C ARG A 49 13.91 2.44 3.52
N ALA A 50 14.41 3.47 4.20
CA ALA A 50 15.20 3.31 5.41
C ALA A 50 14.40 2.65 6.54
N ASP A 51 13.15 3.07 6.72
CA ASP A 51 12.23 2.48 7.69
C ASP A 51 11.89 1.04 7.34
N LEU A 52 11.62 0.74 6.07
CA LEU A 52 11.38 -0.62 5.61
C LEU A 52 12.58 -1.52 5.88
N ALA A 53 13.80 -1.04 5.62
CA ALA A 53 15.03 -1.76 5.90
C ALA A 53 15.23 -2.03 7.40
N ARG A 54 14.97 -1.01 8.24
CA ARG A 54 15.18 -1.02 9.69
C ARG A 54 14.13 -1.83 10.46
N LEU A 55 12.85 -1.58 10.19
CA LEU A 55 11.72 -2.18 10.93
C LEU A 55 11.33 -3.55 10.38
N GLY A 56 11.51 -3.76 9.07
CA GLY A 56 10.94 -4.91 8.38
C GLY A 56 9.46 -4.70 8.00
N PRO A 57 8.95 -5.55 7.10
CA PRO A 57 7.63 -5.38 6.51
C PRO A 57 6.48 -5.49 7.51
N ALA A 58 6.58 -6.44 8.45
CA ALA A 58 5.52 -6.67 9.44
C ALA A 58 5.34 -5.50 10.42
N ALA A 59 6.43 -4.94 10.93
CA ALA A 59 6.37 -3.79 11.84
C ALA A 59 5.94 -2.51 11.11
N LEU A 60 6.49 -2.27 9.91
CA LEU A 60 6.14 -1.08 9.12
C LEU A 60 4.65 -1.06 8.72
N ALA A 61 4.04 -2.23 8.48
CA ALA A 61 2.61 -2.32 8.14
C ALA A 61 1.68 -1.71 9.21
N GLN A 62 2.11 -1.75 10.47
CA GLN A 62 1.36 -1.26 11.63
C GLN A 62 1.59 0.23 11.93
N GLU A 63 2.54 0.88 11.24
CA GLU A 63 2.82 2.31 11.44
C GLU A 63 1.64 3.17 10.93
N THR A 64 1.22 4.14 11.74
CA THR A 64 0.07 5.01 11.40
C THR A 64 0.45 6.22 10.56
N GLY A 65 1.75 6.42 10.31
CA GLY A 65 2.25 7.57 9.56
C GLY A 65 1.83 7.59 8.10
N LEU A 66 1.48 8.78 7.58
CA LEU A 66 1.03 8.99 6.20
C LEU A 66 2.04 8.53 5.15
N GLN A 67 3.33 8.51 5.49
CA GLN A 67 4.40 8.03 4.60
C GLN A 67 4.22 6.57 4.17
N THR A 68 3.57 5.74 5.00
CA THR A 68 3.29 4.33 4.66
C THR A 68 2.31 4.20 3.49
N ASN A 69 1.52 5.24 3.19
CA ASN A 69 0.66 5.26 2.01
C ASN A 69 1.46 5.34 0.70
N LEU A 70 2.76 5.64 0.77
CA LEU A 70 3.66 5.66 -0.39
C LEU A 70 4.29 4.30 -0.69
N LEU A 71 3.98 3.24 0.07
CA LEU A 71 4.49 1.88 -0.18
C LEU A 71 4.34 1.40 -1.63
N PRO A 72 3.22 1.65 -2.35
CA PRO A 72 3.09 1.25 -3.75
C PRO A 72 4.16 1.84 -4.67
N ALA A 73 4.71 3.02 -4.36
CA ALA A 73 5.77 3.64 -5.15
C ALA A 73 7.11 2.89 -5.04
N LEU A 74 7.27 2.00 -4.04
CA LEU A 74 8.45 1.15 -3.88
C LEU A 74 8.28 -0.23 -4.52
N PHE A 75 7.13 -0.56 -5.09
CA PHE A 75 6.91 -1.87 -5.72
C PHE A 75 7.81 -2.10 -6.93
N LEU A 76 8.23 -1.02 -7.56
CA LEU A 76 9.12 -1.03 -8.71
C LEU A 76 10.53 -0.55 -8.37
N ASP A 77 10.92 -0.64 -7.09
CA ASP A 77 12.25 -0.22 -6.67
C ASP A 77 13.36 -0.96 -7.44
N ALA A 78 14.49 -0.28 -7.63
CA ALA A 78 15.65 -0.86 -8.31
C ALA A 78 16.26 -1.98 -7.46
N ASP A 79 16.21 -1.86 -6.13
CA ASP A 79 16.55 -2.96 -5.23
C ASP A 79 15.36 -3.92 -5.10
N GLU A 80 15.52 -5.14 -5.63
CA GLU A 80 14.50 -6.17 -5.60
C GLU A 80 14.07 -6.53 -4.17
N ALA A 81 15.03 -6.59 -3.22
CA ALA A 81 14.71 -6.92 -1.84
C ALA A 81 13.80 -5.85 -1.19
N THR A 82 14.09 -4.57 -1.43
CA THR A 82 13.23 -3.45 -1.03
C THR A 82 11.86 -3.56 -1.67
N ALA A 83 11.78 -3.84 -2.97
CA ALA A 83 10.50 -3.96 -3.67
C ALA A 83 9.61 -5.08 -3.11
N LEU A 84 10.16 -6.28 -2.89
CA LEU A 84 9.43 -7.43 -2.34
C LEU A 84 8.97 -7.18 -0.90
N ARG A 85 9.80 -6.54 -0.07
CA ARG A 85 9.44 -6.15 1.29
C ARG A 85 8.36 -5.08 1.31
N ALA A 86 8.39 -4.12 0.38
CA ALA A 86 7.37 -3.09 0.27
C ALA A 86 6.00 -3.69 -0.09
N HIS A 87 6.00 -4.63 -1.04
CA HIS A 87 4.84 -5.46 -1.36
C HIS A 87 4.27 -6.16 -0.13
N GLU A 88 5.13 -6.86 0.64
CA GLU A 88 4.70 -7.57 1.84
C GLU A 88 4.08 -6.63 2.88
N ALA A 89 4.76 -5.50 3.17
CA ALA A 89 4.29 -4.49 4.11
C ALA A 89 2.92 -3.93 3.70
N TYR A 90 2.74 -3.67 2.40
CA TYR A 90 1.48 -3.17 1.87
C TYR A 90 0.33 -4.16 2.03
N GLN A 91 0.54 -5.44 1.68
CA GLN A 91 -0.52 -6.45 1.84
C GLN A 91 -0.92 -6.62 3.30
N ARG A 92 0.05 -6.69 4.21
CA ARG A 92 -0.23 -6.76 5.67
C ARG A 92 -1.01 -5.55 6.17
N ARG A 93 -0.75 -4.37 5.62
CA ARG A 93 -1.47 -3.14 5.99
C ARG A 93 -2.91 -3.16 5.50
N ILE A 94 -3.12 -3.45 4.21
CA ILE A 94 -4.46 -3.48 3.60
C ILE A 94 -5.32 -4.58 4.20
N TYR A 95 -4.73 -5.74 4.45
CA TYR A 95 -5.41 -6.89 5.06
C TYR A 95 -5.21 -6.98 6.58
N SER A 96 -4.94 -5.85 7.26
CA SER A 96 -4.71 -5.81 8.70
C SER A 96 -5.89 -6.27 9.56
N ALA A 97 -7.12 -6.24 9.01
CA ALA A 97 -8.32 -6.75 9.65
C ALA A 97 -8.51 -8.28 9.49
N TYR A 98 -7.64 -8.93 8.73
CA TYR A 98 -7.69 -10.36 8.44
C TYR A 98 -6.51 -11.09 9.07
N ASP A 99 -6.69 -12.37 9.36
CA ASP A 99 -5.60 -13.23 9.80
C ASP A 99 -4.89 -13.80 8.57
N ILE A 100 -3.73 -13.21 8.21
CA ILE A 100 -2.90 -13.65 7.08
C ILE A 100 -2.11 -14.90 7.50
N LYS A 101 -2.45 -16.05 6.92
CA LYS A 101 -1.81 -17.35 7.21
C LYS A 101 -0.50 -17.52 6.46
N THR A 102 -0.50 -17.18 5.18
CA THR A 102 0.68 -17.22 4.32
C THR A 102 0.78 -15.94 3.55
N LEU A 103 2.00 -15.45 3.35
CA LEU A 103 2.28 -14.30 2.48
C LEU A 103 3.68 -14.47 1.94
N ARG A 104 3.80 -14.46 0.61
CA ARG A 104 5.06 -14.62 -0.11
C ARG A 104 5.10 -13.62 -1.25
N SER A 105 6.19 -12.87 -1.33
CA SER A 105 6.48 -12.04 -2.50
C SER A 105 7.63 -12.65 -3.29
N THR A 106 7.49 -12.74 -4.60
CA THR A 106 8.52 -13.28 -5.52
C THR A 106 8.70 -12.37 -6.73
N ALA A 107 9.82 -12.56 -7.43
CA ALA A 107 10.06 -11.97 -8.74
C ALA A 107 10.21 -13.12 -9.75
N GLU A 108 9.25 -13.28 -10.65
CA GLU A 108 9.27 -14.31 -11.70
C GLU A 108 8.99 -13.66 -13.05
N GLY A 109 9.83 -13.92 -14.06
CA GLY A 109 9.66 -13.36 -15.40
C GLY A 109 9.75 -11.83 -15.47
N GLY A 110 10.46 -11.19 -14.54
CA GLY A 110 10.52 -9.72 -14.43
C GLY A 110 9.28 -9.09 -13.77
N VAL A 111 8.31 -9.91 -13.36
CA VAL A 111 7.09 -9.49 -12.67
C VAL A 111 7.25 -9.74 -11.19
N ARG A 112 6.99 -8.72 -10.38
CA ARG A 112 6.98 -8.85 -8.92
C ARG A 112 5.57 -9.15 -8.46
N THR A 113 5.40 -10.32 -7.86
CA THR A 113 4.10 -10.80 -7.39
C THR A 113 4.10 -10.96 -5.88
N SER A 114 2.92 -10.87 -5.28
CA SER A 114 2.66 -11.32 -3.91
C SER A 114 1.45 -12.24 -3.90
N GLU A 115 1.62 -13.37 -3.24
CA GLU A 115 0.63 -14.42 -3.02
C GLU A 115 0.35 -14.50 -1.51
N TRP A 116 -0.91 -14.53 -1.09
CA TRP A 116 -1.25 -14.71 0.31
C TRP A 116 -2.54 -15.49 0.52
N SER A 117 -2.65 -16.13 1.68
CA SER A 117 -3.90 -16.70 2.17
C SER A 117 -4.31 -16.06 3.49
N PHE A 118 -5.61 -15.90 3.69
CA PHE A 118 -6.15 -15.22 4.87
C PHE A 118 -7.55 -15.71 5.24
N GLU A 119 -7.88 -15.56 6.52
CA GLU A 119 -9.21 -15.82 7.08
C GLU A 119 -9.78 -14.53 7.71
N SER A 120 -11.09 -14.49 7.90
CA SER A 120 -11.71 -13.37 8.61
C SER A 120 -11.41 -13.46 10.10
N GLY A 121 -10.79 -12.41 10.67
CA GLY A 121 -10.36 -12.41 12.08
C GLY A 121 -11.47 -12.59 13.11
N ASP A 122 -12.70 -12.12 12.82
CA ASP A 122 -13.82 -12.07 13.77
C ASP A 122 -15.18 -12.58 13.22
N LEU A 123 -15.23 -13.24 12.05
CA LEU A 123 -16.50 -13.62 11.38
C LEU A 123 -16.76 -15.12 11.29
N THR A 124 -16.57 -15.85 12.38
CA THR A 124 -17.16 -17.20 12.50
C THR A 124 -18.38 -17.16 13.40
N PRO A 125 -19.61 -17.00 12.85
CA PRO A 125 -20.80 -17.44 13.53
C PRO A 125 -20.68 -18.95 13.78
N SER A 126 -20.58 -19.33 15.06
CA SER A 126 -20.85 -20.70 15.54
C SER A 126 -20.16 -21.85 14.77
N GLY A 127 -18.86 -22.05 15.00
CA GLY A 127 -18.21 -23.36 14.82
C GLY A 127 -18.08 -23.91 13.39
N GLN A 128 -18.53 -23.19 12.36
CA GLN A 128 -18.19 -23.48 10.97
C GLN A 128 -16.89 -22.75 10.62
N GLY A 129 -15.88 -23.51 10.18
CA GLY A 129 -14.63 -22.93 9.68
C GLY A 129 -14.91 -21.98 8.53
N TYR A 130 -14.30 -20.81 8.55
CA TYR A 130 -14.34 -19.89 7.42
C TYR A 130 -13.40 -20.43 6.34
N PRO A 131 -13.79 -20.46 5.05
CA PRO A 131 -12.89 -20.95 4.02
C PRO A 131 -11.67 -20.03 3.89
N ASP A 132 -10.50 -20.63 3.72
CA ASP A 132 -9.29 -19.91 3.33
C ASP A 132 -9.56 -19.10 2.06
N ARG A 133 -9.25 -17.81 2.12
CA ARG A 133 -9.27 -16.93 0.95
C ARG A 133 -7.85 -16.71 0.47
N TYR A 134 -7.72 -16.54 -0.84
CA TYR A 134 -6.44 -16.34 -1.50
C TYR A 134 -6.40 -14.98 -2.19
N GLY A 135 -5.23 -14.35 -2.16
CA GLY A 135 -4.97 -13.09 -2.82
C GLY A 135 -3.72 -13.19 -3.69
N LEU A 136 -3.77 -12.50 -4.83
CA LEU A 136 -2.65 -12.34 -5.75
C LEU A 136 -2.57 -10.86 -6.14
N SER A 137 -1.36 -10.32 -6.12
CA SER A 137 -1.07 -8.98 -6.66
C SER A 137 0.20 -9.04 -7.50
N ALA A 138 0.26 -8.20 -8.52
CA ALA A 138 1.44 -8.01 -9.35
C ALA A 138 1.71 -6.52 -9.52
N ALA A 139 2.97 -6.11 -9.43
CA ALA A 139 3.39 -4.76 -9.78
C ALA A 139 3.94 -4.71 -11.20
N LEU A 140 3.37 -3.80 -11.97
CA LEU A 140 3.71 -3.58 -13.37
C LEU A 140 4.23 -2.16 -13.55
N PRO A 141 5.29 -1.94 -14.36
CA PRO A 141 5.78 -0.60 -14.67
C PRO A 141 4.74 0.25 -15.39
N GLU A 142 3.91 -0.37 -16.21
CA GLU A 142 2.86 0.28 -16.96
C GLU A 142 1.75 -0.73 -17.31
N LEU A 143 0.57 -0.21 -17.66
CA LEU A 143 -0.58 -1.04 -18.01
C LEU A 143 -0.32 -1.90 -19.26
N ALA A 144 0.49 -1.43 -20.20
CA ALA A 144 0.83 -2.17 -21.42
C ALA A 144 1.59 -3.48 -21.14
N ALA A 145 2.40 -3.52 -20.08
CA ALA A 145 3.16 -4.70 -19.68
C ALA A 145 2.26 -5.85 -19.19
N PHE A 146 0.96 -5.61 -18.96
CA PHE A 146 0.04 -6.65 -18.49
C PHE A 146 -0.01 -7.87 -19.41
N ALA A 147 -0.02 -7.67 -20.73
CA ALA A 147 -0.10 -8.76 -21.69
C ALA A 147 1.11 -9.71 -21.59
N ASP A 148 2.30 -9.16 -21.35
CA ASP A 148 3.54 -9.93 -21.19
C ASP A 148 3.60 -10.66 -19.84
N CYS A 149 2.90 -10.12 -18.84
CA CYS A 149 2.87 -10.65 -17.48
C CYS A 149 1.74 -11.66 -17.24
N ALA A 150 0.69 -11.64 -18.08
CA ALA A 150 -0.49 -12.49 -17.94
C ALA A 150 -0.15 -13.99 -17.83
N PRO A 151 0.78 -14.57 -18.63
CA PRO A 151 1.14 -15.98 -18.50
C PRO A 151 1.75 -16.34 -17.13
N ALA A 152 2.52 -15.43 -16.53
CA ALA A 152 3.08 -15.62 -15.20
C ALA A 152 1.99 -15.55 -14.12
N LEU A 153 1.04 -14.62 -14.26
CA LEU A 153 -0.13 -14.57 -13.36
C LEU A 153 -0.99 -15.84 -13.50
N ASP A 154 -1.26 -16.31 -14.71
CA ASP A 154 -2.03 -17.53 -14.96
C ASP A 154 -1.37 -18.76 -14.34
N ALA A 155 -0.04 -18.87 -14.43
CA ALA A 155 0.71 -19.95 -13.79
C ALA A 155 0.60 -19.92 -12.26
N VAL A 156 0.56 -18.73 -11.66
CA VAL A 156 0.34 -18.56 -10.22
C VAL A 156 -1.10 -18.91 -9.85
N LEU A 157 -2.09 -18.42 -10.60
CA LEU A 157 -3.51 -18.70 -10.38
C LEU A 157 -3.82 -20.20 -10.51
N ALA A 158 -3.16 -20.91 -11.43
CA ALA A 158 -3.31 -22.35 -11.62
C ALA A 158 -2.91 -23.16 -10.36
N ARG A 159 -2.03 -22.64 -9.50
CA ARG A 159 -1.68 -23.28 -8.21
C ARG A 159 -2.84 -23.33 -7.23
N TYR A 160 -3.84 -22.46 -7.43
CA TYR A 160 -5.01 -22.31 -6.57
C TYR A 160 -6.31 -22.78 -7.23
N ALA A 161 -6.24 -23.33 -8.46
CA ALA A 161 -7.39 -23.93 -9.10
C ALA A 161 -7.85 -25.14 -8.27
N PRO A 162 -9.16 -25.27 -7.98
CA PRO A 162 -9.65 -26.48 -7.35
C PRO A 162 -9.36 -27.68 -8.26
N PRO A 163 -9.08 -28.88 -7.71
CA PRO A 163 -9.00 -30.10 -8.51
C PRO A 163 -10.23 -30.21 -9.43
N ALA A 164 -10.06 -30.66 -10.68
CA ALA A 164 -11.15 -30.74 -11.66
C ALA A 164 -12.37 -31.52 -11.12
N GLU A 165 -12.11 -32.55 -10.31
CA GLU A 165 -13.11 -33.37 -9.60
C GLU A 165 -14.04 -32.56 -8.67
N THR A 166 -13.57 -31.43 -8.14
CA THR A 166 -14.32 -30.56 -7.23
C THR A 166 -15.31 -29.64 -7.95
N LEU A 167 -15.14 -29.43 -9.27
CA LEU A 167 -15.98 -28.53 -10.06
C LEU A 167 -17.12 -29.26 -10.80
N GLY A 168 -17.17 -30.60 -10.76
CA GLY A 168 -18.18 -31.38 -11.47
C GLY A 168 -18.16 -31.15 -12.99
N LEU A 169 -16.99 -30.81 -13.53
CA LEU A 169 -16.76 -30.63 -14.96
C LEU A 169 -16.02 -31.89 -15.46
N ASP A 170 -16.80 -32.81 -16.04
CA ASP A 170 -16.30 -33.95 -16.81
C ASP A 170 -15.77 -33.52 -18.18
#